data_AF-A0A9X9R0G6-F1
#
_entry.id   AF-A0A9X9R0G6-F1
#
_cell.length_a   1.000
_cell.length_b   1.000
_cell.length_c   1.000
_cell.angle_alpha   90.00
_cell.angle_beta   90.00
_cell.angle_gamma   90.00
#
_symmetry.space_group_name_H-M   'P 1'
#
loop_
_entity.id
_entity.type
_entity.pdbx_description
1 polymer ?
#
loop_
_entity_poly.entity_id
_entity_poly.type
_entity_poly.pdbx_seq_one_letter_code
_entity_poly.pdbx_strand_id
1 'polypeptide(L)' 'MVSQKYGQLTQDWRDEISQGFAECFRVLKPSGVLISKWNEDQIKVPQILALTPNKPLFGHPTGRHGRTHWFTFMKEAV' A
#
# COMPACT_ATOMS: atom_id res chain seq x y z
N MET A 1 17.78 13.06 6.74
CA MET A 1 16.72 14.03 6.37
C MET A 1 15.60 13.37 5.56
N VAL A 2 14.90 12.38 6.12
CA VAL A 2 13.69 11.79 5.49
C VAL A 2 12.45 12.06 6.33
N SER A 3 12.58 12.15 7.67
CA SER A 3 11.42 12.32 8.54
C SER A 3 10.81 13.71 8.58
N GLN A 4 11.57 14.76 8.22
CA GLN A 4 11.04 16.13 8.21
C GLN A 4 10.17 16.44 6.98
N LYS A 5 10.21 15.61 5.93
CA LYS A 5 9.49 15.87 4.67
C LYS A 5 8.17 15.11 4.52
N TYR A 6 8.00 13.96 5.19
CA TYR A 6 6.89 13.04 4.91
C TYR A 6 6.19 12.46 6.15
N GLY A 7 6.46 13.01 7.35
CA GLY A 7 5.99 12.42 8.59
C GLY A 7 6.77 11.15 8.96
N GLN A 8 6.66 10.73 10.22
CA GLN A 8 7.15 9.42 10.67
C GLN A 8 5.94 8.53 10.90
N LEU A 9 6.08 7.27 10.50
CA LEU A 9 5.16 6.22 10.91
C LEU A 9 5.26 6.05 12.43
N THR A 10 4.13 6.00 13.12
CA THR A 10 4.05 5.84 14.58
C THR A 10 4.48 4.42 14.98
N GLN A 11 4.52 4.12 16.28
CA GLN A 11 4.82 2.74 16.74
C GLN A 11 3.79 1.72 16.21
N ASP A 12 2.55 2.15 16.02
CA ASP A 12 1.41 1.32 15.61
C ASP A 12 1.12 1.41 14.10
N TRP A 13 2.13 1.75 13.31
CA TRP A 13 1.98 1.97 11.87
C TRP A 13 1.36 0.79 11.10
N ARG A 14 1.50 -0.43 11.59
CA ARG A 14 0.89 -1.62 10.97
C ARG A 14 -0.63 -1.52 11.01
N ASP A 15 -1.18 -1.07 12.13
CA ASP A 15 -2.60 -0.91 12.32
C ASP A 15 -3.12 0.29 11.52
N GLU A 16 -2.38 1.40 11.52
CA GLU A 16 -2.71 2.57 10.68
C GLU A 16 -2.76 2.22 9.19
N ILE A 17 -1.76 1.49 8.68
CA ILE A 17 -1.72 1.07 7.27
C ILE A 17 -2.81 0.05 6.95
N SER A 18 -3.06 -0.91 7.85
CA SER A 18 -4.14 -1.89 7.71
C SER A 18 -5.51 -1.21 7.63
N GLN A 19 -5.79 -0.30 8.55
CA GLN A 19 -7.01 0.51 8.56
C GLN A 19 -7.12 1.40 7.32
N GLY A 20 -6.01 2.00 6.88
CA GLY A 20 -5.95 2.79 5.65
C GLY A 20 -6.32 1.98 4.41
N PHE A 21 -5.77 0.76 4.26
CA PHE A 21 -6.18 -0.14 3.18
C PHE A 21 -7.66 -0.50 3.27
N ALA A 22 -8.15 -0.88 4.46
CA ALA A 22 -9.56 -1.22 4.68
C ALA A 22 -10.49 -0.07 4.27
N GLU A 23 -10.15 1.17 4.64
CA GLU A 23 -10.91 2.36 4.28
C GLU A 23 -10.88 2.62 2.77
N CYS A 24 -9.71 2.49 2.12
CA CYS A 24 -9.60 2.59 0.66
C CYS A 24 -10.50 1.57 -0.05
N PHE A 25 -10.54 0.32 0.40
CA PHE A 25 -11.47 -0.67 -0.18
C PHE A 25 -12.93 -0.39 0.16
N ARG A 26 -13.24 0.17 1.33
CA ARG A 26 -14.61 0.51 1.74
C ARG A 26 -15.23 1.54 0.81
N VAL A 27 -14.50 2.61 0.49
CA VAL A 27 -15.00 3.73 -0.35
C VAL A 27 -15.05 3.43 -1.84
N LEU A 28 -14.34 2.41 -2.31
CA LEU A 28 -14.38 2.00 -3.71
C LEU A 28 -15.75 1.40 -4.08
N LYS A 29 -16.23 1.73 -5.28
CA LYS A 29 -17.38 1.05 -5.89
C LYS A 29 -17.06 -0.43 -6.14
N PRO A 30 -18.07 -1.33 -6.23
CA PRO A 30 -17.85 -2.70 -6.68
C PRO A 30 -17.05 -2.73 -7.99
N SER A 31 -16.10 -3.67 -8.14
CA SER A 31 -15.14 -3.71 -9.25
C SER A 31 -14.21 -2.49 -9.37
N GLY A 32 -14.16 -1.63 -8.35
CA GLY A 32 -13.26 -0.48 -8.32
C GLY A 32 -11.79 -0.89 -8.19
N VAL A 33 -10.90 -0.05 -8.71
CA VAL A 33 -9.45 -0.29 -8.71
C VAL A 33 -8.77 0.59 -7.65
N LEU A 34 -7.94 -0.01 -6.82
CA LEU A 34 -7.01 0.68 -5.92
C LEU A 34 -5.59 0.57 -6.50
N ILE A 35 -4.94 1.71 -6.71
CA ILE A 35 -3.51 1.75 -7.05
C ILE A 35 -2.75 2.21 -5.82
N SER A 36 -1.89 1.36 -5.28
CA SER A 36 -1.02 1.69 -4.16
C SER A 36 0.41 1.86 -4.64
N LYS A 37 1.09 2.93 -4.20
CA LYS A 37 2.52 3.17 -4.45
C LYS A 37 3.27 3.11 -3.13
N TRP A 38 4.26 2.23 -3.03
CA TRP A 38 5.03 2.00 -1.82
C TRP A 38 6.54 2.10 -2.08
N ASN A 39 7.29 2.71 -1.18
CA ASN A 39 8.75 2.69 -1.22
C ASN A 39 9.29 1.76 -0.12
N GLU A 40 10.16 0.82 -0.49
CA GLU A 40 10.64 -0.23 0.41
C GLU A 40 11.94 0.10 1.17
N ASP A 41 12.36 1.37 1.23
CA ASP A 41 13.60 1.78 1.92
C ASP A 41 13.53 1.49 3.42
N GLN A 42 12.38 1.69 4.05
CA GLN A 42 12.18 1.46 5.49
C GLN A 42 11.43 0.16 5.78
N ILE A 43 10.34 -0.09 5.05
CA ILE A 43 9.46 -1.23 5.28
C ILE A 43 9.32 -2.01 3.98
N LYS A 44 9.60 -3.31 4.04
CA LYS A 44 9.59 -4.18 2.87
C LYS A 44 8.18 -4.44 2.34
N VAL A 45 8.07 -4.58 1.02
CA VAL A 45 6.81 -4.87 0.32
C VAL A 45 6.05 -6.07 0.92
N PRO A 46 6.69 -7.21 1.25
CA PRO A 46 5.94 -8.33 1.83
C PRO A 46 5.26 -7.99 3.15
N GLN A 47 5.81 -7.06 3.94
CA GLN A 47 5.21 -6.62 5.19
C GLN A 47 3.92 -5.83 4.94
N ILE A 48 3.90 -4.93 3.96
CA ILE A 48 2.68 -4.15 3.65
C ILE A 48 1.63 -4.98 2.93
N LEU A 49 2.05 -5.93 2.08
CA LEU A 49 1.11 -6.82 1.39
C LEU A 49 0.41 -7.79 2.36
N ALA A 50 1.04 -8.13 3.48
CA ALA A 50 0.42 -8.92 4.54
C ALA A 50 -0.64 -8.15 5.33
N LEU A 51 -0.67 -6.81 5.25
CA LEU A 51 -1.63 -5.95 5.98
C LEU A 51 -2.92 -5.69 5.20
N THR A 52 -3.03 -6.15 3.96
CA THR A 52 -4.26 -6.03 3.17
C THR A 52 -4.90 -7.40 2.97
N PRO A 53 -6.24 -7.51 3.11
CA PRO A 53 -6.93 -8.77 2.85
C PRO A 53 -6.94 -9.14 1.36
N ASN A 54 -6.74 -8.16 0.47
CA ASN A 54 -6.83 -8.35 -0.98
C ASN A 54 -5.44 -8.54 -1.58
N LYS A 55 -5.28 -9.55 -2.43
CA LYS A 55 -4.03 -9.73 -3.18
C LYS A 55 -3.96 -8.75 -4.35
N PRO A 56 -2.77 -8.19 -4.66
CA PRO A 56 -2.61 -7.37 -5.85
C PRO A 56 -2.79 -8.23 -7.10
N LEU A 57 -3.46 -7.69 -8.12
CA LEU A 57 -3.60 -8.31 -9.44
C LEU A 57 -2.26 -8.33 -10.19
N PHE A 58 -1.58 -7.19 -10.18
CA PHE A 58 -0.27 -7.00 -10.77
C PHE A 58 0.41 -5.78 -10.15
N GLY A 59 1.70 -5.62 -10.44
CA GLY A 59 2.48 -4.48 -10.01
C GLY A 59 3.86 -4.50 -10.62
N HIS A 60 4.61 -3.42 -10.46
CA HIS A 60 5.97 -3.32 -10.98
C HIS A 60 6.86 -2.44 -10.08
N PRO A 61 8.13 -2.81 -9.85
CA PRO A 61 9.13 -1.90 -9.30
C PRO A 61 9.42 -0.77 -10.28
N THR A 62 9.57 0.44 -9.76
CA THR A 62 9.82 1.68 -10.49
C THR A 62 10.86 2.53 -9.77
N GLY A 63 11.36 3.55 -10.48
CA GLY A 63 12.38 4.46 -9.97
C GLY A 63 13.80 3.96 -10.20
N ARG A 64 14.76 4.88 -10.06
CA ARG A 64 16.18 4.67 -10.41
C ARG A 64 16.84 3.47 -9.71
N HIS A 65 16.38 3.12 -8.51
CA HIS A 65 16.92 2.03 -7.71
C HIS A 65 15.96 0.84 -7.56
N GLY A 66 14.82 0.84 -8.25
CA GLY A 66 13.84 -0.26 -8.19
C GLY A 66 13.15 -0.45 -6.83
N ARG A 67 13.28 0.50 -5.90
CA ARG A 67 12.73 0.40 -4.53
C ARG A 67 11.32 0.98 -4.38
N THR A 68 10.80 1.63 -5.41
CA THR A 68 9.43 2.17 -5.38
C THR A 68 8.53 1.25 -6.17
N HIS A 69 7.64 0.55 -5.52
CA HIS A 69 6.71 -0.37 -6.15
C HIS A 69 5.35 0.29 -6.30
N TRP A 70 4.63 -0.07 -7.36
CA TRP A 70 3.18 0.14 -7.39
C TRP A 70 2.46 -1.18 -7.58
N PHE A 71 1.28 -1.27 -6.99
CA PHE A 71 0.43 -2.44 -7.00
C PHE A 71 -0.99 -2.03 -7.37
N THR A 72 -1.63 -2.83 -8.20
CA THR A 72 -3.02 -2.68 -8.56
C THR A 72 -3.83 -3.75 -7.84
N PHE A 73 -4.83 -3.32 -7.08
CA PHE A 73 -5.83 -4.17 -6.46
C PHE A 73 -7.18 -3.88 -7.08
N MET A 74 -8.06 -4.87 -7.05
CA MET A 74 -9.45 -4.71 -7.47
C MET A 74 -10.36 -5.13 -6.32
N LYS A 75 -11.36 -4.30 -6.03
CA LYS A 75 -12.41 -4.64 -5.08
C LYS A 75 -13.31 -5.69 -5.72
N GLU A 76 -13.51 -6.81 -5.04
CA GLU A 76 -14.44 -7.83 -5.51
C GLU A 76 -15.84 -7.24 -5.72
N ALA A 77 -16.51 -7.70 -6.78
CA ALA A 77 -17.89 -7.37 -7.04
C ALA A 77 -18.77 -8.27 -6.18
N VAL A 78 -19.12 -7.81 -4.98
CA VAL A 78 -20.22 -8.38 -4.19
C VAL A 78 -21.43 -7.49 -4.35
#